data_AF-A0A5N5NII4-F1
#
_entry.id   AF-A0A5N5NII4-F1
#
_cell.length_a   1.000
_cell.length_b   1.000
_cell.length_c   1.000
_cell.angle_alpha   90.00
_cell.angle_beta   90.00
_cell.angle_gamma   90.00
#
_symmetry.space_group_name_H-M   'P 1'
#
loop_
_entity.id
_entity.type
_entity.pdbx_description
1 polymer ?
#
loop_
_entity_poly.entity_id
_entity_poly.type
_entity_poly.pdbx_seq_one_letter_code
_entity_poly.pdbx_strand_id
1 'polypeptide(L)'
;MGARLHSLRQSSDSYPACLVLLEGEMLIGHARVSRVLGSRSAFVESVVVRDELRGRGYGRVLMEGVECYARTRGFTRLYLTTHDKQHFYAHLGFVLSRPVQNVGTLASLVPMELLHKFCRTAENERDGEKKTKSNTAAPNVNPPPPPPLPPPPPPPLPPNTIARTSPSHPSSISPSSSAVQPPPPPPTLPPSPSRSSPSSVPPPAPALPPSSWVPVEQTLEQTPYTDNRGLPVFWMHKNI
;
A
#
# COMPACT_ATOMS: atom_id res chain seq x y z
N MET A 1 25.82 17.82 -8.36
CA MET A 1 25.06 18.57 -9.39
C MET A 1 24.51 17.70 -10.56
N GLY A 2 24.54 16.36 -10.50
CA GLY A 2 24.26 15.52 -11.69
C GLY A 2 22.83 14.99 -11.86
N ALA A 3 22.09 14.72 -10.76
CA ALA A 3 20.83 13.97 -10.83
C ALA A 3 19.72 14.68 -11.62
N ARG A 4 19.58 16.01 -11.47
CA ARG A 4 18.55 16.78 -12.20
C ARG A 4 18.81 16.79 -13.70
N LEU A 5 20.05 17.05 -14.12
CA LEU A 5 20.42 17.04 -15.54
C LEU A 5 20.29 15.63 -16.12
N HIS A 6 20.65 14.60 -15.35
CA HIS A 6 20.43 13.21 -15.75
C HIS A 6 18.95 12.91 -15.98
N SER A 7 18.06 13.32 -15.07
CA SER A 7 16.61 13.18 -15.23
C SER A 7 16.08 13.87 -16.48
N LEU A 8 16.55 15.09 -16.78
CA LEU A 8 16.13 15.81 -18.00
C LEU A 8 16.63 15.11 -19.28
N ARG A 9 17.86 14.58 -19.26
CA ARG A 9 18.45 13.84 -20.39
C ARG A 9 17.75 12.51 -20.69
N GLN A 10 16.99 11.96 -19.74
CA GLN A 10 16.17 10.76 -19.97
C GLN A 10 14.90 11.07 -20.80
N SER A 11 14.58 12.35 -21.03
CA SER A 11 13.41 12.74 -21.82
C SER A 11 13.49 12.17 -23.24
N SER A 12 12.45 11.45 -23.66
CA SER A 12 12.33 10.86 -24.99
C SER A 12 10.87 10.67 -25.40
N ASP A 13 10.64 10.40 -26.69
CA ASP A 13 9.32 10.03 -27.22
C ASP A 13 8.78 8.70 -26.66
N SER A 14 9.68 7.85 -26.15
CA SER A 14 9.35 6.53 -25.58
C SER A 14 9.12 6.56 -24.06
N TYR A 15 9.11 7.75 -23.46
CA TYR A 15 8.99 8.02 -22.02
C TYR A 15 10.24 7.63 -21.21
N PRO A 16 10.58 8.38 -20.14
CA PRO A 16 9.88 9.57 -19.63
C PRO A 16 9.96 10.75 -20.62
N ALA A 17 9.01 11.68 -20.56
CA ALA A 17 8.98 12.89 -21.39
C ALA A 17 8.91 14.14 -20.49
N CYS A 18 9.82 15.08 -20.71
CA CYS A 18 9.84 16.37 -20.03
C CYS A 18 9.11 17.41 -20.88
N LEU A 19 8.02 17.95 -20.35
CA LEU A 19 7.24 19.02 -20.95
C LEU A 19 7.58 20.35 -20.27
N VAL A 20 7.66 21.41 -21.07
CA VAL A 20 7.92 22.77 -20.59
C VAL A 20 6.83 23.71 -21.06
N LEU A 21 6.43 24.63 -20.18
CA LEU A 21 5.58 25.76 -20.53
C LEU A 21 6.46 26.98 -20.78
N LEU A 22 6.33 27.58 -21.96
CA LEU A 22 7.09 28.74 -22.39
C LEU A 22 6.16 29.93 -22.68
N GLU A 23 6.65 31.14 -22.41
CA GLU A 23 6.08 32.39 -22.92
C GLU A 23 7.17 33.09 -23.73
N GLY A 24 7.06 33.00 -25.06
CA GLY A 24 8.21 33.23 -25.95
C GLY A 24 9.35 32.26 -25.61
N GLU A 25 10.54 32.79 -25.35
CA GLU A 25 11.73 32.03 -24.92
C GLU A 25 11.79 31.83 -23.39
N MET A 26 10.83 32.37 -22.63
CA MET A 26 10.88 32.34 -21.17
C MET A 26 10.31 31.04 -20.60
N LEU A 27 11.13 30.28 -19.87
CA LEU A 27 10.69 29.07 -19.17
C LEU A 27 9.82 29.38 -17.94
N ILE A 28 8.52 29.09 -18.03
CA ILE A 28 7.56 29.31 -16.95
C ILE A 28 7.44 28.10 -16.03
N GLY A 29 7.37 26.90 -16.58
CA GLY A 29 7.10 25.70 -15.81
C GLY A 29 7.57 24.43 -16.49
N HIS A 30 7.58 23.36 -15.72
CA HIS A 30 8.03 22.04 -16.14
C HIS A 30 7.14 20.96 -15.53
N ALA A 31 6.90 19.90 -16.29
CA ALA A 31 6.32 18.65 -15.82
C ALA A 31 7.01 17.48 -16.49
N ARG A 32 7.16 16.36 -15.78
CA ARG A 32 7.66 15.11 -16.33
C ARG A 32 6.53 14.09 -16.37
N VAL A 33 6.44 13.36 -17.48
CA VAL A 33 5.41 12.36 -17.74
C VAL A 33 6.09 11.02 -17.96
N SER A 34 5.70 10.01 -17.20
CA SER A 34 6.22 8.64 -17.27
C SER A 34 5.10 7.64 -17.52
N ARG A 35 5.39 6.46 -18.07
CA ARG A 35 4.37 5.40 -18.25
C ARG A 35 4.07 4.71 -16.91
N VAL A 36 2.82 4.32 -16.71
CA VAL A 36 2.41 3.35 -15.68
C VAL A 36 2.33 1.97 -16.34
N LEU A 37 2.95 0.95 -15.76
CA LEU A 37 2.94 -0.40 -16.34
C LEU A 37 1.54 -1.00 -16.37
N GLY A 38 1.31 -1.88 -17.34
CA GLY A 38 0.08 -2.67 -17.43
C GLY A 38 -1.18 -1.85 -17.70
N SER A 39 -1.08 -0.56 -18.01
CA SER A 39 -2.26 0.29 -18.24
C SER A 39 -2.01 1.38 -19.29
N ARG A 40 -3.10 1.95 -19.81
CA ARG A 40 -3.07 3.18 -20.63
C ARG A 40 -3.05 4.42 -19.75
N SER A 41 -2.15 4.44 -18.76
CA SER A 41 -2.05 5.55 -17.83
C SER A 41 -0.65 6.14 -17.82
N ALA A 42 -0.57 7.43 -17.54
CA ALA A 42 0.67 8.14 -17.35
C ALA A 42 0.78 8.65 -15.91
N PHE A 43 2.02 8.71 -15.42
CA PHE A 43 2.37 9.28 -14.14
C PHE A 43 3.01 10.65 -14.34
N VAL A 44 2.46 11.68 -13.69
CA VAL A 44 2.94 13.05 -13.76
C VAL A 44 3.75 13.35 -12.51
N GLU A 45 4.99 13.78 -12.71
CA GLU A 45 5.95 14.05 -11.66
C GLU A 45 6.72 15.35 -11.92
N SER A 46 7.41 15.86 -10.90
CA SER A 46 8.26 17.05 -11.02
C SER A 46 7.54 18.28 -11.60
N VAL A 47 6.25 18.46 -11.26
CA VAL A 47 5.45 19.62 -11.69
C VAL A 47 5.90 20.85 -10.91
N VAL A 48 6.33 21.88 -11.62
CA VAL A 48 6.79 23.13 -11.01
C VAL A 48 6.49 24.32 -11.91
N VAL A 49 6.08 25.42 -11.29
CA VAL A 49 6.02 26.75 -11.89
C VAL A 49 7.05 27.63 -11.20
N ARG A 50 7.75 28.45 -11.98
CA ARG A 50 8.67 29.47 -11.52
C ARG A 50 8.03 30.31 -10.41
N ASP A 51 8.77 30.56 -9.34
CA ASP A 51 8.22 31.12 -8.10
C ASP A 51 7.56 32.48 -8.30
N GLU A 52 8.21 33.39 -9.04
CA GLU A 52 7.71 34.76 -9.27
C GLU A 52 6.44 34.81 -10.15
N LEU A 53 6.11 33.69 -10.81
CA LEU A 53 4.98 33.54 -11.72
C LEU A 53 3.84 32.71 -11.12
N ARG A 54 3.95 32.24 -9.87
CA ARG A 54 2.88 31.50 -9.20
C ARG A 54 1.66 32.39 -8.93
N GLY A 55 0.50 31.75 -8.73
CA GLY A 55 -0.77 32.45 -8.48
C GLY A 55 -1.42 33.07 -9.73
N ARG A 56 -0.80 32.98 -10.91
CA ARG A 56 -1.30 33.57 -12.17
C ARG A 56 -2.00 32.57 -13.10
N GLY A 57 -2.29 31.37 -12.62
CA GLY A 57 -2.94 30.32 -13.41
C GLY A 57 -2.01 29.45 -14.27
N TYR A 58 -0.71 29.73 -14.37
CA TYR A 58 0.22 28.92 -15.18
C TYR A 58 0.28 27.44 -14.78
N GLY A 59 0.04 27.10 -13.50
CA GLY A 59 -0.06 25.70 -13.07
C GLY A 59 -1.22 24.96 -13.71
N ARG A 60 -2.37 25.64 -13.91
CA ARG A 60 -3.53 25.10 -14.63
C ARG A 60 -3.17 24.91 -16.11
N VAL A 61 -2.64 25.94 -16.76
CA VAL A 61 -2.25 25.90 -18.17
C VAL A 61 -1.24 24.76 -18.44
N LEU A 62 -0.24 24.61 -17.57
CA LEU A 62 0.73 23.53 -17.65
C LEU A 62 0.05 22.16 -17.57
N MET A 63 -0.84 21.95 -16.60
CA MET A 63 -1.53 20.67 -16.43
C MET A 63 -2.53 20.38 -17.57
N GLU A 64 -3.23 21.38 -18.10
CA GLU A 64 -4.07 21.23 -19.29
C GLU A 64 -3.25 20.83 -20.52
N GLY A 65 -2.05 21.41 -20.67
CA GLY A 65 -1.07 20.99 -21.68
C GLY A 65 -0.59 19.55 -21.50
N VAL A 66 -0.32 19.13 -20.26
CA VAL A 66 0.02 17.73 -19.92
C VAL A 66 -1.13 16.79 -20.30
N GLU A 67 -2.37 17.15 -20.00
CA GLU A 67 -3.55 16.35 -20.37
C GLU A 67 -3.69 16.21 -21.89
N CYS A 68 -3.56 17.32 -22.63
CA CYS A 68 -3.60 17.32 -24.09
C CYS A 68 -2.49 16.42 -24.68
N TYR A 69 -1.26 16.59 -24.19
CA TYR A 69 -0.14 15.73 -24.58
C TYR A 69 -0.41 14.24 -24.30
N ALA A 70 -0.96 13.93 -23.13
CA ALA A 70 -1.23 12.55 -22.76
C ALA A 70 -2.35 11.92 -23.61
N ARG A 71 -3.43 12.66 -23.90
CA ARG A 71 -4.53 12.22 -24.77
C ARG A 71 -4.04 11.91 -26.18
N THR A 72 -3.24 12.80 -26.77
CA THR A 72 -2.70 12.62 -28.14
C THR A 72 -1.77 11.41 -28.24
N ARG A 73 -1.17 10.97 -27.12
CA ARG A 73 -0.35 9.76 -27.02
C ARG A 73 -1.13 8.50 -26.62
N GLY A 74 -2.45 8.59 -26.50
CA GLY A 74 -3.34 7.44 -26.25
C GLY A 74 -3.48 7.03 -24.78
N PHE A 75 -3.05 7.87 -23.84
CA PHE A 75 -3.36 7.65 -22.43
C PHE A 75 -4.81 8.04 -22.13
N THR A 76 -5.43 7.31 -21.21
CA THR A 76 -6.81 7.54 -20.76
C THR A 76 -6.89 8.03 -19.32
N ARG A 77 -5.75 8.04 -18.62
CA ARG A 77 -5.69 8.40 -17.21
C ARG A 77 -4.34 8.98 -16.83
N LEU A 78 -4.37 10.02 -15.99
CA LEU A 78 -3.19 10.57 -15.31
C LEU A 78 -3.21 10.15 -13.85
N TYR A 79 -2.02 9.89 -13.31
CA TYR A 79 -1.76 9.69 -11.89
C TYR A 79 -0.69 10.67 -11.43
N LEU A 80 -0.74 11.06 -10.17
CA LEU A 80 0.30 11.84 -9.52
C LEU A 80 0.30 11.59 -8.02
N THR A 81 1.39 12.02 -7.38
CA THR A 81 1.48 12.15 -5.93
C THR A 81 1.73 13.60 -5.54
N THR A 82 1.24 14.00 -4.37
CA THR A 82 1.52 15.31 -3.79
C THR A 82 1.52 15.24 -2.27
N HIS A 83 2.28 16.13 -1.64
CA HIS A 83 2.29 16.27 -0.17
C HIS A 83 1.36 17.39 0.31
N ASP A 84 1.22 18.47 -0.46
CA ASP A 84 0.62 19.73 0.00
C ASP A 84 -0.20 20.46 -1.08
N LYS A 85 -0.41 19.85 -2.25
CA LYS A 85 -1.14 20.45 -3.39
C LYS A 85 -2.38 19.65 -3.81
N GLN A 86 -2.89 18.78 -2.95
CA GLN A 86 -4.07 17.95 -3.22
C GLN A 86 -5.31 18.78 -3.53
N HIS A 87 -5.51 19.92 -2.85
CA HIS A 87 -6.60 20.85 -3.15
C HIS A 87 -6.45 21.50 -4.53
N PHE A 88 -5.24 21.88 -4.92
CA PHE A 88 -4.97 22.41 -6.26
C PHE A 88 -5.34 21.37 -7.34
N TYR A 89 -4.91 20.12 -7.18
CA TYR A 89 -5.24 19.07 -8.14
C TYR A 89 -6.72 18.69 -8.11
N ALA A 90 -7.37 18.72 -6.95
CA ALA A 90 -8.81 18.52 -6.85
C ALA A 90 -9.60 19.57 -7.67
N HIS A 91 -9.18 20.84 -7.65
CA HIS A 91 -9.76 21.89 -8.49
C HIS A 91 -9.52 21.67 -10.00
N LEU A 92 -8.51 20.89 -10.37
CA LEU A 92 -8.28 20.46 -11.76
C LEU A 92 -9.07 19.18 -12.12
N GLY A 93 -9.88 18.64 -11.22
CA GLY A 93 -10.69 17.43 -11.43
C GLY A 93 -9.95 16.13 -11.14
N PHE A 94 -8.82 16.18 -10.43
CA PHE A 94 -8.21 14.97 -9.88
C PHE A 94 -8.98 14.51 -8.64
N VAL A 95 -9.09 13.20 -8.48
CA VAL A 95 -9.69 12.55 -7.32
C VAL A 95 -8.65 11.68 -6.63
N LEU A 96 -8.87 11.38 -5.36
CA LEU A 96 -7.98 10.53 -4.57
C LEU A 96 -7.96 9.10 -5.12
N SER A 97 -6.79 8.45 -5.05
CA SER A 97 -6.59 7.13 -5.63
C SER A 97 -5.74 6.23 -4.75
N ARG A 98 -5.77 4.94 -5.07
CA ARG A 98 -4.77 3.98 -4.56
C ARG A 98 -3.40 4.24 -5.24
N PRO A 99 -2.30 3.78 -4.63
CA PRO A 99 -0.98 3.83 -5.21
C PRO A 99 -0.88 3.03 -6.51
N VAL A 100 -0.08 3.54 -7.45
CA VAL A 100 0.25 2.86 -8.71
C VAL A 100 1.77 2.75 -8.86
N GLN A 101 2.22 1.72 -9.59
CA GLN A 101 3.64 1.54 -9.87
C GLN A 101 4.04 2.39 -11.08
N ASN A 102 4.87 3.41 -10.85
CA ASN A 102 5.49 4.20 -11.91
C ASN A 102 6.78 3.51 -12.41
N VAL A 103 6.96 3.45 -13.73
CA VAL A 103 8.15 2.88 -14.39
C VAL A 103 9.40 3.74 -14.23
N GLY A 104 9.22 5.05 -14.02
CA GLY A 104 10.24 6.07 -14.26
C GLY A 104 11.58 5.89 -13.53
N THR A 105 11.61 5.20 -12.38
CA THR A 105 12.83 4.94 -11.60
C THR A 105 13.29 3.48 -11.68
N LEU A 106 12.39 2.53 -11.96
CA LEU A 106 12.75 1.11 -12.04
C LEU A 106 13.26 0.69 -13.42
N ALA A 107 12.87 1.40 -14.50
CA ALA A 107 13.35 1.11 -15.85
C ALA A 107 14.87 1.25 -16.01
N SER A 108 15.54 2.03 -15.16
CA SER A 108 17.01 2.13 -15.18
C SER A 108 17.70 0.99 -14.44
N LEU A 109 16.99 0.25 -13.59
CA LEU A 109 17.56 -0.80 -12.73
C LEU A 109 17.26 -2.21 -13.23
N VAL A 110 16.22 -2.37 -14.06
CA VAL A 110 15.68 -3.68 -14.44
C VAL A 110 15.18 -3.65 -15.89
N PRO A 111 15.48 -4.67 -16.72
CA PRO A 111 14.92 -4.79 -18.07
C PRO A 111 13.39 -4.77 -18.08
N MET A 112 12.80 -4.10 -19.08
CA MET A 112 11.35 -3.92 -19.22
C MET A 112 10.58 -5.26 -19.23
N GLU A 113 11.19 -6.31 -19.76
CA GLU A 113 10.64 -7.67 -19.82
C GLU A 113 10.40 -8.25 -18.42
N LEU A 114 11.28 -7.91 -17.47
CA LEU A 114 11.20 -8.39 -16.10
C LEU A 114 10.21 -7.54 -15.28
N LEU A 115 10.12 -6.24 -15.56
CA LEU A 115 9.05 -5.38 -15.02
C LEU A 115 7.65 -5.85 -15.44
N HIS A 116 7.48 -6.26 -16.71
CA HIS A 116 6.20 -6.78 -17.20
C HIS A 116 5.80 -8.11 -16.52
N LYS A 117 6.77 -8.94 -16.12
CA LYS A 117 6.49 -10.17 -15.37
C LYS A 117 5.96 -9.89 -13.96
N PHE A 118 6.46 -8.85 -13.29
CA PHE A 118 5.94 -8.45 -11.98
C PHE A 118 4.50 -7.92 -12.03
N CYS A 119 4.12 -7.27 -13.12
CA CYS A 119 2.73 -6.79 -13.28
C CYS A 119 1.72 -7.92 -13.48
N ARG A 120 2.08 -8.98 -14.22
CA ARG A 120 1.16 -10.12 -14.46
C ARG A 120 0.75 -10.85 -13.17
N THR A 121 1.62 -10.87 -12.17
CA THR A 121 1.35 -11.59 -10.92
C THR A 121 0.28 -10.90 -10.06
N ALA A 122 0.07 -9.59 -10.21
CA ALA A 122 -0.92 -8.83 -9.43
C ALA A 122 -2.36 -8.91 -9.97
N GLU A 123 -2.54 -9.29 -11.24
CA GLU A 123 -3.87 -9.44 -11.86
C GLU A 123 -4.43 -10.87 -11.71
N ASN A 124 -3.56 -11.86 -11.52
CA ASN A 124 -3.94 -13.27 -11.50
C ASN A 124 -4.64 -13.74 -10.20
N GLU A 125 -4.72 -12.90 -9.17
CA GLU A 125 -5.48 -13.19 -7.94
C GLU A 125 -6.95 -12.71 -7.99
N ARG A 126 -7.42 -12.24 -9.16
CA ARG A 126 -8.77 -11.69 -9.29
C ARG A 126 -9.66 -12.38 -10.33
N ASP A 127 -9.16 -13.37 -11.06
CA ASP A 127 -9.93 -14.11 -12.07
C ASP A 127 -10.01 -15.59 -11.70
N GLY A 128 -10.80 -15.86 -10.65
CA GLY A 128 -10.98 -17.19 -10.07
C GLY A 128 -12.44 -17.51 -9.81
N GLU A 129 -13.37 -17.05 -10.67
CA GLU A 129 -14.77 -17.49 -10.58
C GLU A 129 -15.35 -17.84 -11.96
N LYS A 130 -16.00 -19.00 -11.99
CA LYS A 130 -16.18 -19.88 -13.14
C LYS A 130 -17.24 -19.34 -14.13
N LYS A 131 -16.92 -19.39 -15.43
CA LYS A 131 -17.89 -19.34 -16.52
C LYS A 131 -18.72 -20.63 -16.55
N THR A 132 -20.00 -20.56 -16.20
CA THR A 132 -21.03 -21.52 -16.62
C THR A 132 -22.07 -20.78 -17.45
N LYS A 133 -22.29 -21.26 -18.67
CA LYS A 133 -23.25 -20.73 -19.66
C LYS A 133 -24.70 -21.05 -19.25
N SER A 134 -25.62 -20.12 -19.46
CA SER A 134 -27.02 -20.43 -19.77
C SER A 134 -27.73 -19.20 -20.37
N ASN A 135 -28.31 -19.37 -21.56
CA ASN A 135 -29.23 -18.42 -22.20
C ASN A 135 -30.61 -18.50 -21.52
N THR A 136 -31.36 -17.38 -21.50
CA THR A 136 -32.79 -17.22 -21.92
C THR A 136 -33.57 -16.24 -21.02
N ALA A 137 -34.17 -15.24 -21.69
CA ALA A 137 -35.38 -14.44 -21.39
C ALA A 137 -35.60 -13.74 -20.02
N ALA A 138 -35.93 -12.44 -20.08
CA ALA A 138 -36.60 -11.68 -19.03
C ALA A 138 -38.12 -12.03 -18.98
N PRO A 139 -38.83 -11.92 -17.83
CA PRO A 139 -39.38 -10.62 -17.40
C PRO A 139 -39.51 -10.34 -15.87
N ASN A 140 -39.45 -9.05 -15.53
CA ASN A 140 -40.10 -8.25 -14.45
C ASN A 140 -40.76 -8.90 -13.21
N VAL A 141 -40.29 -8.63 -11.97
CA VAL A 141 -41.10 -8.39 -10.73
C VAL A 141 -40.28 -7.66 -9.60
N ASN A 142 -40.83 -6.56 -9.06
CA ASN A 142 -40.61 -5.79 -7.79
C ASN A 142 -39.24 -5.60 -7.08
N PRO A 143 -38.99 -4.41 -6.47
CA PRO A 143 -37.81 -4.14 -5.65
C PRO A 143 -37.91 -4.76 -4.23
N PRO A 144 -36.76 -5.12 -3.60
CA PRO A 144 -36.71 -5.74 -2.28
C PRO A 144 -36.97 -4.76 -1.12
N PRO A 145 -37.46 -5.23 0.04
CA PRO A 145 -37.62 -4.41 1.23
C PRO A 145 -36.25 -4.03 1.86
N PRO A 146 -36.18 -2.93 2.64
CA PRO A 146 -34.94 -2.46 3.27
C PRO A 146 -34.47 -3.40 4.39
N PRO A 147 -33.15 -3.43 4.69
CA PRO A 147 -32.58 -4.29 5.72
C PRO A 147 -32.97 -3.84 7.14
N PRO A 148 -33.02 -4.77 8.12
CA PRO A 148 -33.30 -4.45 9.50
C PRO A 148 -32.16 -3.64 10.15
N LEU A 149 -32.53 -2.72 11.04
CA LEU A 149 -31.59 -1.89 11.80
C LEU A 149 -30.77 -2.74 12.79
N PRO A 150 -29.50 -2.37 13.05
CA PRO A 150 -28.65 -3.07 14.02
C PRO A 150 -29.12 -2.82 15.47
N PRO A 151 -28.88 -3.78 16.39
CA PRO A 151 -29.21 -3.63 17.81
C PRO A 151 -28.28 -2.60 18.50
N PRO A 152 -28.75 -1.95 19.59
CA PRO A 152 -27.96 -0.96 20.32
C PRO A 152 -26.78 -1.59 21.08
N PRO A 153 -25.69 -0.84 21.30
CA PRO A 153 -24.50 -1.34 22.01
C PRO A 153 -24.74 -1.51 23.53
N PRO A 154 -24.06 -2.48 24.18
CA PRO A 154 -24.15 -2.70 25.62
C PRO A 154 -23.38 -1.62 26.44
N PRO A 155 -23.76 -1.42 27.72
CA PRO A 155 -23.16 -0.40 28.60
C PRO A 155 -21.74 -0.76 29.06
N PRO A 156 -20.91 0.24 29.42
CA PRO A 156 -19.53 0.03 29.86
C PRO A 156 -19.43 -0.52 31.30
N LEU A 157 -18.46 -1.42 31.51
CA LEU A 157 -18.07 -1.97 32.82
C LEU A 157 -17.16 -1.00 33.60
N PRO A 158 -17.21 -0.99 34.95
CA PRO A 158 -16.44 -0.08 35.79
C PRO A 158 -14.95 -0.50 35.95
N PRO A 159 -14.07 0.45 36.31
CA PRO A 159 -12.62 0.23 36.39
C PRO A 159 -12.18 -0.50 37.67
N ASN A 160 -11.27 -1.47 37.51
CA ASN A 160 -10.61 -2.15 38.62
C ASN A 160 -9.49 -1.29 39.23
N THR A 161 -9.62 -0.99 40.52
CA THR A 161 -8.61 -0.32 41.35
C THR A 161 -7.63 -1.34 41.94
N ILE A 162 -6.35 -0.96 41.94
CA ILE A 162 -5.16 -1.68 42.42
C ILE A 162 -5.08 -1.68 43.96
N ALA A 163 -4.71 -2.82 44.57
CA ALA A 163 -3.84 -2.92 45.77
C ALA A 163 -3.57 -4.40 46.09
N ARG A 164 -2.34 -4.93 45.98
CA ARG A 164 -1.20 -4.91 46.93
C ARG A 164 -1.32 -5.82 48.17
N THR A 165 -0.22 -6.58 48.35
CA THR A 165 0.39 -7.17 49.56
C THR A 165 -0.09 -8.54 50.09
N SER A 166 0.85 -9.50 49.98
CA SER A 166 1.21 -10.64 50.87
C SER A 166 1.33 -10.22 52.36
N PRO A 167 1.57 -11.11 53.37
CA PRO A 167 2.25 -12.41 53.33
C PRO A 167 1.78 -13.53 54.34
N SER A 168 2.60 -14.60 54.37
CA SER A 168 2.91 -15.55 55.47
C SER A 168 2.13 -16.88 55.68
N HIS A 169 2.91 -17.95 55.49
CA HIS A 169 2.90 -19.33 56.04
C HIS A 169 2.86 -19.38 57.61
N PRO A 170 2.76 -20.55 58.33
CA PRO A 170 3.30 -21.88 57.96
C PRO A 170 2.60 -23.18 58.49
N SER A 171 3.20 -24.33 58.10
CA SER A 171 3.25 -25.66 58.78
C SER A 171 1.97 -26.51 58.85
N SER A 172 1.93 -27.85 58.84
CA SER A 172 2.83 -29.02 58.69
C SER A 172 1.84 -30.23 58.57
N ILE A 173 2.14 -31.42 58.05
CA ILE A 173 2.72 -32.60 58.73
C ILE A 173 2.54 -33.76 57.71
N SER A 174 3.62 -34.48 57.38
CA SER A 174 3.59 -35.83 56.78
C SER A 174 3.59 -36.87 57.90
N PRO A 175 3.41 -38.18 57.64
CA PRO A 175 4.63 -39.01 57.63
C PRO A 175 4.59 -40.34 56.83
N SER A 176 5.78 -40.96 56.78
CA SER A 176 6.06 -42.41 56.74
C SER A 176 6.00 -43.12 55.36
N SER A 177 6.92 -44.02 54.97
CA SER A 177 8.04 -44.67 55.67
C SER A 177 8.95 -45.42 54.66
N SER A 178 10.26 -45.48 54.97
CA SER A 178 11.20 -46.64 54.92
C SER A 178 11.33 -47.50 53.63
N ALA A 179 12.49 -48.01 53.20
CA ALA A 179 13.90 -47.97 53.60
C ALA A 179 14.73 -48.78 52.56
N VAL A 180 16.07 -48.78 52.73
CA VAL A 180 17.10 -49.76 52.29
C VAL A 180 17.96 -49.37 51.06
N GLN A 181 19.26 -49.11 51.33
CA GLN A 181 20.38 -48.98 50.37
C GLN A 181 20.95 -50.37 49.98
N PRO A 182 21.79 -50.53 48.91
CA PRO A 182 23.27 -50.39 49.02
C PRO A 182 23.95 -49.91 47.67
N PRO A 183 25.25 -50.18 47.33
CA PRO A 183 26.29 -49.19 46.95
C PRO A 183 26.66 -49.17 45.42
N PRO A 184 27.67 -48.38 44.93
CA PRO A 184 27.77 -47.93 43.53
C PRO A 184 28.72 -48.74 42.60
N PRO A 185 28.58 -48.60 41.26
CA PRO A 185 29.69 -48.79 40.30
C PRO A 185 29.77 -47.70 39.16
N PRO A 186 30.80 -47.71 38.28
CA PRO A 186 31.45 -46.54 37.64
C PRO A 186 30.94 -46.21 36.19
N PRO A 187 31.49 -45.22 35.45
CA PRO A 187 30.80 -44.56 34.33
C PRO A 187 30.88 -45.38 33.04
N THR A 188 29.83 -45.32 32.23
CA THR A 188 29.80 -45.89 30.88
C THR A 188 29.66 -44.78 29.84
N LEU A 189 30.52 -44.84 28.83
CA LEU A 189 30.58 -43.97 27.65
C LEU A 189 29.19 -43.81 26.99
N PRO A 190 28.86 -42.61 26.44
CA PRO A 190 27.61 -42.46 25.72
C PRO A 190 27.67 -43.26 24.41
N PRO A 191 26.65 -44.08 24.10
CA PRO A 191 26.45 -44.57 22.74
C PRO A 191 26.03 -43.40 21.83
N SER A 192 26.51 -43.45 20.59
CA SER A 192 26.15 -42.54 19.51
C SER A 192 24.63 -42.30 19.45
N PRO A 193 24.16 -41.05 19.27
CA PRO A 193 22.73 -40.80 19.25
C PRO A 193 22.10 -41.48 18.04
N SER A 194 21.27 -42.47 18.34
CA SER A 194 20.23 -42.97 17.44
C SER A 194 19.35 -41.81 17.02
N ARG A 195 19.09 -41.78 15.71
CA ARG A 195 18.31 -40.80 14.97
C ARG A 195 16.86 -40.80 15.46
N SER A 196 16.56 -40.00 16.48
CA SER A 196 15.20 -39.74 16.95
C SER A 196 14.71 -38.45 16.31
N SER A 197 13.82 -38.57 15.33
CA SER A 197 13.07 -37.43 14.79
C SER A 197 12.27 -36.76 15.91
N PRO A 198 12.45 -35.46 16.21
CA PRO A 198 11.48 -34.76 17.01
C PRO A 198 10.29 -34.40 16.10
N SER A 199 9.14 -35.01 16.35
CA SER A 199 7.85 -34.40 15.99
C SER A 199 7.68 -33.15 16.85
N SER A 200 8.32 -32.06 16.45
CA SER A 200 8.03 -30.73 16.96
C SER A 200 7.11 -30.06 15.95
N VAL A 201 5.81 -30.17 16.18
CA VAL A 201 4.84 -29.28 15.55
C VAL A 201 5.29 -27.85 15.89
N PRO A 202 5.54 -26.97 14.91
CA PRO A 202 5.89 -25.59 15.22
C PRO A 202 4.73 -24.95 16.01
N PRO A 203 5.01 -24.08 16.99
CA PRO A 203 3.96 -23.32 17.64
C PRO A 203 3.16 -22.57 16.57
N PRO A 204 1.82 -22.43 16.74
CA PRO A 204 1.03 -21.64 15.82
C PRO A 204 1.66 -20.25 15.71
N ALA A 205 1.83 -19.78 14.47
CA ALA A 205 2.29 -18.43 14.23
C ALA A 205 1.47 -17.45 15.09
N PRO A 206 2.10 -16.44 15.72
CA PRO A 206 1.34 -15.42 16.43
C PRO A 206 0.27 -14.92 15.47
N ALA A 207 -0.98 -14.97 15.93
CA ALA A 207 -2.13 -14.52 15.15
C ALA A 207 -1.75 -13.15 14.59
N LEU A 208 -1.67 -13.05 13.26
CA LEU A 208 -1.54 -11.77 12.59
C LEU A 208 -2.60 -10.86 13.23
N PRO A 209 -2.24 -9.63 13.65
CA PRO A 209 -3.25 -8.71 14.15
C PRO A 209 -4.38 -8.71 13.13
N PRO A 210 -5.65 -8.77 13.56
CA PRO A 210 -6.76 -8.79 12.63
C PRO A 210 -6.48 -7.66 11.65
N SER A 211 -6.34 -8.02 10.38
CA SER A 211 -6.14 -7.05 9.32
C SER A 211 -7.43 -6.25 9.29
N SER A 212 -7.50 -5.25 10.14
CA SER A 212 -8.52 -4.22 10.15
C SER A 212 -8.21 -3.39 8.91
N TRP A 213 -8.55 -3.96 7.77
CA TRP A 213 -8.94 -3.19 6.60
C TRP A 213 -10.25 -2.50 6.98
N VAL A 214 -10.15 -1.56 7.93
CA VAL A 214 -11.02 -0.41 7.91
C VAL A 214 -10.76 0.19 6.53
N PRO A 215 -11.78 0.41 5.70
CA PRO A 215 -11.62 1.28 4.55
C PRO A 215 -11.14 2.61 5.13
N VAL A 216 -9.83 2.86 5.11
CA VAL A 216 -9.32 4.17 5.50
C VAL A 216 -9.78 5.09 4.41
N GLU A 217 -10.86 5.79 4.71
CA GLU A 217 -11.47 6.75 3.81
C GLU A 217 -10.47 7.89 3.65
N GLN A 218 -9.80 7.90 2.49
CA GLN A 218 -8.84 8.95 2.17
C GLN A 218 -9.61 10.24 1.92
N THR A 219 -9.20 11.32 2.58
CA THR A 219 -9.73 12.67 2.37
C THR A 219 -8.64 13.57 1.80
N LEU A 220 -8.97 14.82 1.47
CA LEU A 220 -7.94 15.80 1.07
C LEU A 220 -7.10 16.27 2.27
N GLU A 221 -7.50 15.94 3.50
CA GLU A 221 -6.76 16.29 4.72
C GLU A 221 -5.97 15.10 5.28
N GLN A 222 -6.40 13.87 5.00
CA GLN A 222 -5.83 12.66 5.59
C GLN A 222 -5.62 11.55 4.54
N THR A 223 -4.47 10.90 4.61
CA THR A 223 -4.09 9.80 3.72
C THR A 223 -3.42 8.68 4.51
N PRO A 224 -3.73 7.40 4.22
CA PRO A 224 -3.04 6.27 4.82
C PRO A 224 -1.62 6.07 4.27
N TYR A 225 -1.24 6.80 3.22
CA TYR A 225 0.03 6.62 2.54
C TYR A 225 1.07 7.60 3.03
N THR A 226 2.28 7.10 3.23
CA THR A 226 3.45 7.89 3.62
C THR A 226 4.61 7.66 2.66
N ASP A 227 5.50 8.65 2.55
CA ASP A 227 6.76 8.51 1.86
C ASP A 227 7.80 7.75 2.73
N ASN A 228 9.02 7.60 2.21
CA ASN A 228 10.13 6.97 2.93
C ASN A 228 10.60 7.75 4.18
N ARG A 229 10.10 8.96 4.40
CA ARG A 229 10.36 9.81 5.58
C ARG A 229 9.18 9.78 6.55
N GLY A 230 8.13 9.00 6.27
CA GLY A 230 6.91 8.95 7.08
C GLY A 230 5.98 10.14 6.89
N LEU A 231 6.22 11.01 5.90
CA LEU A 231 5.36 12.16 5.64
C LEU A 231 4.15 11.74 4.81
N PRO A 232 2.94 12.28 5.10
CA PRO A 232 1.75 11.97 4.33
C PRO A 232 1.93 12.27 2.83
N VAL A 233 1.45 11.35 1.98
CA VAL A 233 1.44 11.54 0.52
C VAL A 233 0.06 11.18 -0.05
N PHE A 234 -0.48 12.08 -0.85
CA PHE A 234 -1.77 11.92 -1.51
C PHE A 234 -1.55 11.39 -2.90
N TRP A 235 -2.07 10.20 -3.17
CA TRP A 235 -2.18 9.65 -4.51
C TRP A 235 -3.47 10.16 -5.13
N MET A 236 -3.38 10.65 -6.37
CA MET A 236 -4.52 11.19 -7.09
C MET A 236 -4.51 10.75 -8.55
N HIS A 237 -5.69 10.65 -9.15
CA HIS A 237 -5.86 10.35 -10.56
C HIS A 237 -6.88 11.26 -11.24
N LYS A 238 -6.79 11.41 -12.55
CA LYS A 238 -7.81 12.05 -13.39
C LYS A 238 -8.00 11.25 -14.68
N ASN A 239 -9.24 10.98 -15.04
CA ASN A 239 -9.56 10.45 -16.37
C ASN A 239 -9.45 11.58 -17.39
N ILE A 240 -8.78 11.31 -18.50
CA ILE A 240 -8.51 12.29 -19.56
C ILE A 240 -9.06 11.83 -20.90
#